data_AF-A0A7N4UY06-F1
#
_entry.id   AF-A0A7N4UY06-F1
#
_cell.length_a   1.000
_cell.length_b   1.000
_cell.length_c   1.000
_cell.angle_alpha   90.00
_cell.angle_beta   90.00
_cell.angle_gamma   90.00
#
_symmetry.space_group_name_H-M   'P 1'
#
loop_
_entity.id
_entity.type
_entity.pdbx_description
1 polymer ?
#
loop_
_entity_poly.entity_id
_entity_poly.type
_entity_poly.pdbx_seq_one_letter_code
_entity_poly.pdbx_strand_id
1 'polypeptide(L)'
;MGVKRSLQSAGLCLGILANVLVVLATSTDFWSRFSDGHNGLWRLCRRRNCTNSPCETMLAATAACVVLAAGSGLLASTLAVRVLLASRTGNLIPPRGRNACLVFFLSALLLLAGMVGYTARDAWKADSFFSWSYFIAWLALPFSILAGSEVQVETRPSARLRDAHFPLLDSSSGPAPTHFGCQGLPVLPSGHLDRSSTDT
;
A
#
# COMPACT_ATOMS: atom_id res chain seq x y z
N MET A 1 0.05 -3.94 25.02
CA MET A 1 0.32 -4.28 23.60
C MET A 1 -0.85 -4.90 22.83
N GLY A 2 -2.00 -5.21 23.46
CA GLY A 2 -3.12 -5.90 22.78
C GLY A 2 -3.97 -5.04 21.82
N VAL A 3 -4.27 -3.79 22.18
CA VAL A 3 -5.19 -2.90 21.42
C VAL A 3 -4.69 -2.65 19.99
N LYS A 4 -3.38 -2.45 19.84
CA LYS A 4 -2.69 -2.24 18.57
C LYS A 4 -2.90 -3.36 17.55
N ARG A 5 -2.85 -4.62 18.04
CA ARG A 5 -3.08 -5.82 17.24
C ARG A 5 -4.55 -5.98 16.85
N SER A 6 -5.46 -5.59 17.75
CA SER A 6 -6.90 -5.60 17.47
C SER A 6 -7.27 -4.64 16.35
N LEU A 7 -6.73 -3.41 16.38
CA LEU A 7 -6.96 -2.41 15.34
C LEU A 7 -6.37 -2.85 13.99
N GLN A 8 -5.16 -3.42 13.98
CA GLN A 8 -4.55 -3.93 12.75
C GLN A 8 -5.34 -5.09 12.14
N SER A 9 -5.90 -5.98 12.97
CA SER A 9 -6.78 -7.06 12.52
C SER A 9 -8.11 -6.53 11.99
N ALA A 10 -8.71 -5.54 12.66
CA ALA A 10 -9.97 -4.92 12.23
C ALA A 10 -9.81 -4.25 10.86
N GLY A 11 -8.74 -3.49 10.66
CA GLY A 11 -8.44 -2.85 9.38
C GLY A 11 -8.24 -3.85 8.24
N LEU A 12 -7.61 -4.99 8.53
CA LEU A 12 -7.51 -6.08 7.56
C LEU A 12 -8.89 -6.68 7.23
N CYS A 13 -9.72 -6.95 8.22
CA CYS A 13 -11.08 -7.46 8.01
C CYS A 13 -11.93 -6.49 7.17
N LEU A 14 -11.86 -5.19 7.46
CA LEU A 14 -12.53 -4.13 6.71
C LEU A 14 -12.03 -4.05 5.27
N GLY A 15 -10.71 -4.17 5.05
CA GLY A 15 -10.13 -4.19 3.71
C GLY A 15 -10.55 -5.42 2.89
N ILE A 16 -10.61 -6.59 3.51
CA ILE A 16 -11.12 -7.82 2.86
C ILE A 16 -12.60 -7.65 2.51
N LEU A 17 -13.41 -7.15 3.44
CA LEU A 17 -14.82 -6.89 3.20
C LEU A 17 -15.01 -5.92 2.03
N ALA A 18 -14.25 -4.82 1.99
CA ALA A 18 -14.29 -3.86 0.89
C ALA A 18 -13.95 -4.52 -0.45
N ASN A 19 -12.91 -5.35 -0.52
CA ASN A 19 -12.57 -6.08 -1.74
C ASN A 19 -13.69 -7.02 -2.20
N VAL A 20 -14.30 -7.77 -1.28
CA VAL A 20 -15.43 -8.66 -1.60
C VAL A 20 -16.59 -7.85 -2.17
N LEU A 21 -16.91 -6.70 -1.57
CA LEU A 21 -17.97 -5.81 -2.05
C LEU A 21 -17.67 -5.26 -3.44
N VAL A 22 -16.42 -4.83 -3.72
CA VAL A 22 -16.02 -4.35 -5.05
C VAL A 22 -16.10 -5.47 -6.09
N VAL A 23 -15.61 -6.67 -5.79
CA VAL A 23 -15.68 -7.81 -6.71
C VAL A 23 -17.13 -8.20 -6.99
N LEU A 24 -17.98 -8.23 -5.96
CA LEU A 24 -19.40 -8.53 -6.10
C LEU A 24 -20.14 -7.46 -6.90
N ALA A 25 -19.83 -6.17 -6.67
CA ALA A 25 -20.36 -5.10 -7.51
C ALA A 25 -19.91 -5.24 -8.97
N THR A 26 -18.64 -5.57 -9.20
CA THR A 26 -18.08 -5.70 -10.56
C THR A 26 -18.65 -6.90 -11.33
N SER A 27 -18.94 -8.01 -10.63
CA SER A 27 -19.46 -9.24 -11.24
C SER A 27 -20.97 -9.21 -11.49
N THR A 28 -21.69 -8.31 -10.82
CA THR A 28 -23.14 -8.21 -10.92
C THR A 28 -23.57 -7.25 -12.02
N ASP A 29 -24.55 -7.68 -12.81
CA ASP A 29 -25.08 -6.90 -13.93
C ASP A 29 -26.22 -5.93 -13.52
N PHE A 30 -26.32 -5.60 -12.24
CA PHE A 30 -27.42 -4.86 -11.62
C PHE A 30 -26.96 -3.50 -11.06
N TRP A 31 -26.25 -2.71 -11.88
CA TRP A 31 -25.80 -1.37 -11.50
C TRP A 31 -26.91 -0.33 -11.68
N SER A 32 -27.58 -0.39 -12.83
CA SER A 32 -28.70 0.48 -13.18
C SER A 32 -29.85 -0.36 -13.74
N ARG A 33 -31.08 0.02 -13.41
CA ARG A 33 -32.32 -0.62 -13.84
C ARG A 33 -33.18 0.39 -14.57
N PHE A 34 -33.79 -0.06 -15.66
CA PHE A 34 -34.76 0.70 -16.44
C PHE A 34 -35.98 -0.20 -16.70
N SER A 35 -37.09 0.39 -17.13
CA SER A 35 -38.38 -0.33 -17.29
C SER A 35 -38.31 -1.61 -18.11
N ASP A 36 -37.47 -1.65 -19.15
CA ASP A 36 -37.30 -2.78 -20.06
C ASP A 36 -36.06 -3.67 -19.79
N GLY A 37 -35.30 -3.46 -18.70
CA GLY A 37 -34.09 -4.26 -18.45
C GLY A 37 -33.15 -3.77 -17.35
N HIS A 38 -31.94 -4.33 -17.33
CA HIS A 38 -30.89 -3.98 -16.40
C HIS A 38 -29.55 -3.79 -17.12
N ASN A 39 -28.74 -2.87 -16.59
CA ASN A 39 -27.42 -2.57 -17.09
C ASN A 39 -26.37 -2.89 -16.01
N GLY A 40 -25.40 -3.69 -16.40
CA GLY A 40 -24.17 -3.94 -15.66
C GLY A 40 -23.03 -3.04 -16.14
N LEU A 41 -21.85 -3.34 -15.63
CA LEU A 41 -20.61 -2.71 -16.08
C LEU A 41 -20.13 -3.31 -17.42
N TRP A 42 -20.36 -4.62 -17.61
CA TRP A 42 -19.88 -5.38 -18.78
C TRP A 42 -21.00 -5.78 -19.74
N ARG A 43 -22.20 -6.00 -19.22
CA ARG A 43 -23.34 -6.51 -19.99
C ARG A 43 -24.56 -5.62 -19.82
N LEU A 44 -25.31 -5.48 -20.90
CA LEU A 44 -26.61 -4.86 -20.92
C LEU A 44 -27.64 -5.95 -21.26
N CYS A 45 -28.59 -6.19 -20.36
CA CYS A 45 -29.67 -7.13 -20.60
C CYS A 45 -31.00 -6.40 -20.73
N ARG A 46 -31.64 -6.53 -21.89
CA ARG A 46 -32.96 -5.98 -22.17
C ARG A 46 -33.95 -7.11 -22.39
N ARG A 47 -34.99 -7.18 -21.55
CA ARG A 47 -35.97 -8.28 -21.47
C ARG A 47 -35.35 -9.67 -21.32
N ARG A 48 -35.01 -10.34 -22.43
CA ARG A 48 -34.40 -11.69 -22.49
C ARG A 48 -33.11 -11.75 -23.31
N ASN A 49 -32.69 -10.62 -23.91
CA ASN A 49 -31.49 -10.58 -24.72
C ASN A 49 -30.40 -9.83 -23.96
N CYS A 50 -29.28 -10.51 -23.71
CA CYS A 50 -28.10 -9.93 -23.07
C CYS A 50 -27.04 -9.72 -24.13
N THR A 51 -26.66 -8.47 -24.33
CA THR A 51 -25.57 -8.08 -25.23
C THR A 51 -24.44 -7.48 -24.42
N ASN A 52 -23.22 -7.57 -24.93
CA ASN A 52 -22.11 -6.79 -24.36
C ASN A 52 -22.48 -5.31 -24.41
N SER A 53 -22.10 -4.57 -23.37
CA SER A 53 -22.39 -3.15 -23.31
C SER A 53 -21.71 -2.44 -24.49
N PRO A 54 -22.36 -1.46 -25.15
CA PRO A 54 -21.75 -0.75 -26.27
C PRO A 54 -20.42 -0.14 -25.83
N CYS A 55 -19.46 -0.08 -26.76
CA CYS A 55 -18.12 0.46 -26.51
C CYS A 55 -18.22 1.98 -26.36
N GLU A 56 -18.72 2.42 -25.21
CA GLU A 56 -18.78 3.80 -24.78
C GLU A 56 -17.51 4.03 -23.94
N THR A 57 -16.69 4.99 -24.37
CA THR A 57 -15.37 5.25 -23.76
C THR A 57 -15.47 5.47 -22.25
N MET A 58 -16.54 6.11 -21.79
CA MET A 58 -16.77 6.36 -20.37
C MET A 58 -17.13 5.10 -19.58
N LEU A 59 -17.86 4.16 -20.18
CA LEU A 59 -18.18 2.88 -19.55
C LEU A 59 -16.94 1.97 -19.49
N ALA A 60 -16.16 1.93 -20.57
CA ALA A 60 -14.89 1.21 -20.60
C ALA A 60 -13.88 1.76 -19.58
N ALA A 61 -13.79 3.09 -19.46
CA ALA A 61 -12.92 3.74 -18.48
C ALA A 61 -13.35 3.45 -17.04
N THR A 62 -14.65 3.54 -16.73
CA THR A 62 -15.17 3.21 -15.38
C THR A 62 -14.98 1.74 -15.05
N ALA A 63 -15.20 0.83 -16.00
CA ALA A 63 -14.90 -0.59 -15.85
C ALA A 63 -13.42 -0.84 -15.53
N ALA A 64 -12.51 -0.20 -16.27
CA ALA A 64 -11.08 -0.28 -16.02
C ALA A 64 -10.71 0.27 -14.63
N CYS A 65 -11.25 1.43 -14.23
CA CYS A 65 -11.02 2.00 -12.90
C CYS A 65 -11.47 1.08 -11.78
N VAL A 66 -12.64 0.46 -11.88
CA VAL A 66 -13.17 -0.47 -10.87
C VAL A 66 -12.33 -1.75 -10.80
N VAL A 67 -11.89 -2.29 -11.94
CA VAL A 67 -10.99 -3.46 -11.97
C VAL A 67 -9.63 -3.14 -11.37
N LEU A 68 -9.05 -1.97 -11.70
CA LEU A 68 -7.80 -1.51 -11.12
C LEU A 68 -7.96 -1.24 -9.60
N ALA A 69 -9.11 -0.74 -9.17
CA ALA A 69 -9.45 -0.59 -7.75
C ALA A 69 -9.51 -1.96 -7.04
N ALA A 70 -10.17 -2.95 -7.63
CA ALA A 70 -10.22 -4.31 -7.08
C ALA A 70 -8.82 -4.94 -7.00
N GLY A 71 -8.03 -4.84 -8.07
CA GLY A 71 -6.67 -5.37 -8.12
C GLY A 71 -5.74 -4.71 -7.11
N SER A 72 -5.77 -3.38 -7.02
CA SER A 72 -4.98 -2.63 -6.04
C SER A 72 -5.44 -2.92 -4.60
N GLY A 73 -6.73 -3.05 -4.33
CA GLY A 73 -7.26 -3.43 -3.02
C GLY A 73 -6.84 -4.83 -2.56
N LEU A 74 -6.77 -5.79 -3.49
CA LEU A 74 -6.21 -7.13 -3.22
C LEU A 74 -4.71 -7.05 -2.90
N LEU A 75 -3.94 -6.31 -3.70
CA LEU A 75 -2.51 -6.08 -3.43
C LEU A 75 -2.31 -5.42 -2.06
N ALA A 76 -3.09 -4.41 -1.72
CA ALA A 76 -3.06 -3.74 -0.43
C ALA A 76 -3.35 -4.72 0.73
N SER A 77 -4.32 -5.62 0.55
CA SER A 77 -4.64 -6.66 1.54
C SER A 77 -3.50 -7.67 1.69
N THR A 78 -2.89 -8.13 0.59
CA THR A 78 -1.73 -9.02 0.68
C THR A 78 -0.55 -8.37 1.41
N LEU A 79 -0.31 -7.08 1.18
CA LEU A 79 0.70 -6.32 1.90
C LEU A 79 0.34 -6.16 3.37
N ALA A 80 -0.92 -5.86 3.70
CA ALA A 80 -1.40 -5.74 5.08
C ALA A 80 -1.26 -7.07 5.86
N VAL A 81 -1.61 -8.21 5.23
CA VAL A 81 -1.39 -9.55 5.80
C VAL A 81 0.10 -9.81 6.02
N ARG A 82 0.96 -9.48 5.05
CA ARG A 82 2.42 -9.64 5.20
C ARG A 82 2.97 -8.82 6.36
N VAL A 83 2.51 -7.57 6.54
CA VAL A 83 2.89 -6.73 7.69
C VAL A 83 2.41 -7.38 8.99
N LEU A 84 1.16 -7.84 9.06
CA LEU A 84 0.59 -8.50 10.26
C LEU A 84 1.38 -9.77 10.64
N LEU A 85 1.72 -10.60 9.66
CA LEU A 85 2.50 -11.82 9.88
C LEU A 85 3.94 -11.50 10.31
N ALA A 86 4.60 -10.53 9.68
CA ALA A 86 5.93 -10.08 10.10
C ALA A 86 5.94 -9.55 11.54
N SER A 87 4.91 -8.79 11.93
CA SER A 87 4.72 -8.32 13.31
C SER A 87 4.46 -9.47 14.31
N ARG A 88 3.92 -10.61 13.84
CA ARG A 88 3.65 -11.79 14.68
C ARG A 88 4.90 -12.66 14.88
N THR A 89 5.68 -12.86 13.82
CA THR A 89 6.82 -13.79 13.80
C THR A 89 8.12 -13.14 14.29
N GLY A 90 8.17 -11.81 14.42
CA GLY A 90 9.32 -11.08 14.99
C GLY A 90 10.57 -11.06 14.10
N ASN A 91 10.54 -11.72 12.95
CA ASN A 91 11.64 -11.76 12.00
C ASN A 91 11.07 -11.76 10.57
N LEU A 92 11.22 -10.63 9.88
CA LEU A 92 11.19 -10.39 8.42
C LEU A 92 11.24 -8.88 8.27
N ILE A 93 12.17 -8.34 7.48
CA ILE A 93 12.26 -6.90 7.15
C ILE A 93 10.86 -6.39 6.80
N PRO A 94 10.21 -5.56 7.63
CA PRO A 94 8.81 -5.23 7.42
C PRO A 94 8.69 -4.40 6.14
N PRO A 95 7.84 -4.78 5.17
CA PRO A 95 7.47 -3.85 4.12
C PRO A 95 6.86 -2.62 4.80
N ARG A 96 7.33 -1.41 4.44
CA ARG A 96 6.81 -0.17 5.02
C ARG A 96 5.28 -0.18 4.92
N GLY A 97 4.57 -0.27 6.04
CA GLY A 97 3.10 -0.27 6.04
C GLY A 97 2.49 0.97 5.41
N ARG A 98 3.29 2.05 5.28
CA ARG A 98 3.01 3.21 4.43
C ARG A 98 2.65 2.83 2.99
N ASN A 99 3.29 1.83 2.40
CA ASN A 99 2.99 1.39 1.03
C ASN A 99 1.61 0.71 0.96
N ALA A 100 1.26 -0.14 1.93
CA ALA A 100 -0.06 -0.76 1.98
C ALA A 100 -1.18 0.29 2.10
N CYS A 101 -0.97 1.29 2.96
CA CYS A 101 -1.88 2.42 3.12
C CYS A 101 -2.05 3.22 1.82
N LEU A 102 -0.96 3.57 1.14
CA LEU A 102 -1.00 4.28 -0.14
C LEU A 102 -1.78 3.50 -1.21
N VAL A 103 -1.62 2.17 -1.25
CA VAL A 103 -2.35 1.33 -2.21
C VAL A 103 -3.84 1.25 -1.86
N PHE A 104 -4.23 1.22 -0.57
CA PHE A 104 -5.65 1.33 -0.16
C PHE A 104 -6.27 2.68 -0.51
N PHE A 105 -5.53 3.78 -0.34
CA PHE A 105 -6.01 5.11 -0.77
C PHE A 105 -6.13 5.19 -2.29
N LEU A 106 -5.16 4.66 -3.02
CA LEU A 106 -5.23 4.58 -4.48
C LEU A 106 -6.44 3.75 -4.94
N SER A 107 -6.70 2.60 -4.30
CA SER A 107 -7.86 1.77 -4.63
C SER A 107 -9.17 2.50 -4.36
N ALA A 108 -9.28 3.23 -3.24
CA ALA A 108 -10.44 4.05 -2.92
C ALA A 108 -10.63 5.20 -3.93
N LEU A 109 -9.55 5.87 -4.35
CA LEU A 109 -9.61 6.93 -5.36
C LEU A 109 -10.03 6.41 -6.74
N LEU A 110 -9.49 5.27 -7.16
CA LEU A 110 -9.87 4.61 -8.41
C LEU A 110 -11.33 4.16 -8.39
N LEU A 111 -11.80 3.61 -7.27
CA LEU A 111 -13.19 3.24 -7.09
C LEU A 111 -14.10 4.47 -7.13
N LEU A 112 -13.72 5.54 -6.44
CA LEU A 112 -14.47 6.81 -6.44
C LEU A 112 -14.56 7.37 -7.85
N ALA A 113 -13.46 7.40 -8.61
CA ALA A 113 -13.45 7.85 -9.99
C ALA A 113 -14.36 6.99 -10.89
N GLY A 114 -14.31 5.66 -10.72
CA GLY A 114 -15.20 4.72 -11.41
C GLY A 114 -16.68 4.98 -11.11
N MET A 115 -17.03 5.18 -9.83
CA MET A 115 -18.40 5.44 -9.40
C MET A 115 -18.90 6.80 -9.87
N VAL A 116 -18.12 7.87 -9.68
CA VAL A 116 -18.48 9.23 -10.13
C VAL A 116 -18.63 9.26 -11.66
N GLY A 117 -17.75 8.60 -12.40
CA GLY A 117 -17.87 8.48 -13.85
C GLY A 117 -19.15 7.76 -14.28
N TYR A 118 -19.55 6.71 -13.55
CA TYR A 118 -20.77 5.98 -13.84
C TYR A 118 -22.02 6.82 -13.52
N THR A 119 -22.01 7.51 -12.38
CA THR A 119 -23.09 8.43 -11.99
C THR A 119 -23.23 9.58 -12.98
N ALA A 120 -22.12 10.19 -13.40
CA ALA A 120 -22.13 11.27 -14.39
C ALA A 120 -22.73 10.80 -15.72
N ARG A 121 -22.43 9.58 -16.15
CA ARG A 121 -23.02 8.97 -17.35
C ARG A 121 -24.53 8.89 -17.27
N ASP A 122 -25.01 8.31 -16.18
CA ASP A 122 -26.40 7.95 -16.04
C ASP A 122 -27.24 9.15 -15.57
N ALA A 123 -26.64 10.19 -14.97
CA ALA A 123 -27.30 11.46 -14.64
C ALA A 123 -27.84 12.21 -15.87
N TRP A 124 -27.24 12.00 -17.05
CA TRP A 124 -27.79 12.53 -18.31
C TRP A 124 -28.94 11.70 -18.88
N LYS A 125 -29.24 10.52 -18.32
CA LYS A 125 -30.33 9.65 -18.74
C LYS A 125 -31.46 9.69 -17.71
N ALA A 126 -32.54 10.39 -18.05
CA ALA A 126 -33.67 10.67 -17.16
C ALA A 126 -34.44 9.42 -16.65
N ASP A 127 -34.26 8.24 -17.27
CA ASP A 127 -35.10 7.05 -17.03
C ASP A 127 -34.36 5.88 -16.33
N SER A 128 -33.19 6.13 -15.74
CA SER A 128 -32.34 5.10 -15.11
C SER A 128 -32.41 5.13 -13.58
N PHE A 129 -32.85 4.03 -12.97
CA PHE A 129 -32.85 3.84 -11.51
C PHE A 129 -31.59 3.10 -11.05
N PHE A 130 -30.92 3.59 -10.01
CA PHE A 130 -29.78 2.88 -9.41
C PHE A 130 -30.23 1.60 -8.69
N SER A 131 -29.43 0.55 -8.80
CA SER A 131 -29.73 -0.77 -8.23
C SER A 131 -28.73 -1.15 -7.11
N TRP A 132 -28.91 -2.31 -6.48
CA TRP A 132 -28.18 -2.72 -5.27
C TRP A 132 -26.65 -2.73 -5.44
N SER A 133 -26.14 -3.16 -6.60
CA SER A 133 -24.70 -3.22 -6.87
C SER A 133 -24.04 -1.85 -6.82
N TYR A 134 -24.76 -0.79 -7.24
CA TYR A 134 -24.28 0.58 -7.15
C TYR A 134 -24.09 1.01 -5.70
N PHE A 135 -25.08 0.73 -4.84
CA PHE A 135 -24.95 1.04 -3.40
C PHE A 135 -23.83 0.24 -2.73
N ILE A 136 -23.65 -1.03 -3.10
CA ILE A 136 -22.57 -1.86 -2.57
C ILE A 136 -21.18 -1.32 -2.94
N ALA A 137 -21.00 -0.84 -4.17
CA ALA A 137 -19.75 -0.19 -4.57
C ALA A 137 -19.52 1.14 -3.82
N TRP A 138 -20.56 1.92 -3.55
CA TRP A 138 -20.46 3.11 -2.69
C TRP A 138 -20.11 2.78 -1.24
N LEU A 139 -20.66 1.68 -0.69
CA LEU A 139 -20.33 1.22 0.66
C LEU A 139 -18.89 0.72 0.80
N ALA A 140 -18.29 0.21 -0.28
CA ALA A 140 -16.90 -0.23 -0.27
C ALA A 140 -15.89 0.93 -0.10
N LEU A 141 -16.26 2.17 -0.43
CA LEU A 141 -15.42 3.36 -0.27
C LEU A 141 -15.06 3.68 1.20
N PRO A 142 -16.03 3.91 2.10
CA PRO A 142 -15.72 4.19 3.50
C PRO A 142 -14.97 3.01 4.15
N PHE A 143 -15.30 1.77 3.81
CA PHE A 143 -14.58 0.61 4.33
C PHE A 143 -13.11 0.57 3.89
N SER A 144 -12.82 0.93 2.63
CA SER A 144 -11.44 1.02 2.14
C SER A 144 -10.65 2.15 2.82
N ILE A 145 -11.29 3.31 3.07
CA ILE A 145 -10.65 4.46 3.74
C ILE A 145 -10.39 4.14 5.22
N LEU A 146 -11.37 3.55 5.91
CA LEU A 146 -11.22 3.12 7.30
C LEU A 146 -10.10 2.08 7.45
N ALA A 147 -10.05 1.08 6.56
CA ALA A 147 -8.98 0.10 6.52
C ALA A 147 -7.59 0.74 6.36
N GLY A 148 -7.45 1.73 5.46
CA GLY A 148 -6.19 2.47 5.29
C GLY A 148 -5.79 3.28 6.54
N SER A 149 -6.76 3.88 7.23
CA SER A 149 -6.51 4.68 8.43
C SER A 149 -6.01 3.83 9.61
N GLU A 150 -6.61 2.65 9.84
CA GLU A 150 -6.25 1.76 10.94
C GLU A 150 -4.87 1.11 10.73
N VAL A 151 -4.49 0.81 9.47
CA VAL A 151 -3.15 0.31 9.12
C VAL A 151 -2.07 1.39 9.31
N GLN A 152 -2.41 2.68 9.16
CA GLN A 152 -1.47 3.79 9.34
C GLN A 152 -1.21 4.12 10.82
N VAL A 153 -2.21 4.01 11.69
CA VAL A 153 -2.09 4.34 13.13
C VAL A 153 -1.00 3.52 13.83
N GLU A 154 -0.79 2.27 13.41
CA GLU A 154 0.20 1.39 14.04
C GLU A 154 1.62 1.50 13.44
N THR A 155 1.76 2.06 12.24
CA THR A 155 3.05 2.14 11.51
C THR A 155 3.80 3.45 11.70
N ARG A 156 3.20 4.45 12.38
CA ARG A 156 3.99 5.57 12.92
C ARG A 156 4.97 4.99 13.94
N PRO A 157 6.29 5.13 13.73
CA PRO A 157 7.24 4.85 14.80
C PRO A 157 6.80 5.72 15.97
N SER A 158 6.53 5.10 17.10
CA SER A 158 6.34 5.82 18.35
C SER A 158 7.66 6.54 18.65
N ALA A 159 7.82 7.76 18.12
CA ALA A 159 8.92 8.65 18.42
C ALA A 159 8.75 9.24 19.83
N ARG A 160 8.49 8.37 20.80
CA ARG A 160 8.34 8.67 22.22
C ARG A 160 8.80 7.46 23.04
N LEU A 161 10.08 7.13 22.89
CA LEU A 161 10.92 6.58 23.96
C LEU A 161 12.39 6.64 23.53
N ARG A 162 12.86 7.86 23.25
CA ARG A 162 14.30 8.16 23.23
C ARG A 162 14.68 8.75 24.59
N ASP A 163 14.19 8.13 25.66
CA ASP A 163 14.66 8.31 27.03
C ASP A 163 15.37 7.02 27.43
N ALA A 164 16.51 6.78 26.77
CA ALA A 164 17.50 5.84 27.24
C ALA A 164 18.77 6.64 27.47
N HIS A 165 18.88 7.13 28.70
CA HIS A 165 20.11 7.17 29.46
C HIS A 165 21.32 7.81 28.77
N PHE A 166 21.39 9.14 28.84
CA PHE A 166 22.64 9.88 28.68
C PHE A 166 23.40 9.78 30.02
N PRO A 167 24.56 9.11 30.11
CA PRO A 167 25.40 9.25 31.30
C PRO A 167 26.01 10.65 31.27
N LEU A 168 25.72 11.42 32.31
CA LEU A 168 26.45 12.63 32.70
C LEU A 168 27.95 12.31 32.77
N LEU A 169 28.75 12.94 31.91
CA LEU A 169 30.18 13.11 32.15
C LEU A 169 30.37 14.52 32.72
N ASP A 170 30.69 14.53 34.02
CA ASP A 170 31.07 15.71 34.78
C ASP A 170 32.44 16.25 34.32
N SER A 171 32.44 17.52 33.96
CA SER A 171 33.38 18.59 34.34
C SER A 171 34.91 18.33 34.45
N SER A 172 35.62 19.05 33.57
CA SER A 172 36.72 20.00 33.88
C SER A 172 38.16 19.50 34.16
N SER A 173 39.10 19.79 33.23
CA SER A 173 40.26 20.69 33.42
C SER A 173 41.28 20.58 32.25
N GLY A 174 41.67 21.70 31.61
CA GLY A 174 42.54 21.80 30.41
C GLY A 174 44.06 21.60 30.65
N PRO A 175 45.01 22.19 29.88
CA PRO A 175 44.93 22.95 28.60
C PRO A 175 45.84 22.40 27.46
N ALA A 176 45.71 22.96 26.25
CA ALA A 176 46.72 22.91 25.15
C ALA A 176 47.95 23.77 25.53
N PRO A 177 49.14 23.79 24.85
CA PRO A 177 49.35 23.67 23.39
C PRO A 177 50.71 23.08 22.90
N THR A 178 50.96 23.20 21.58
CA THR A 178 52.26 23.29 20.84
C THR A 178 52.89 22.06 20.15
N HIS A 179 52.78 22.08 18.80
CA HIS A 179 53.86 22.09 17.78
C HIS A 179 54.76 20.86 17.46
N PHE A 180 55.05 20.74 16.14
CA PHE A 180 56.08 19.96 15.42
C PHE A 180 55.88 18.43 15.32
N GLY A 181 56.09 17.75 14.20
CA GLY A 181 56.63 18.12 12.88
C GLY A 181 56.66 16.89 11.94
N CYS A 182 56.72 17.16 10.63
CA CYS A 182 57.04 16.18 9.59
C CYS A 182 58.52 15.80 9.60
N GLN A 183 58.80 14.64 9.00
CA GLN A 183 60.09 14.09 8.53
C GLN A 183 60.85 13.15 9.49
N GLY A 184 61.35 12.06 8.90
CA GLY A 184 62.62 11.46 9.33
C GLY A 184 62.61 9.95 9.52
N LEU A 185 62.98 9.22 8.47
CA LEU A 185 63.64 7.91 8.55
C LEU A 185 64.75 7.90 9.62
N PRO A 186 65.08 6.74 10.21
CA PRO A 186 66.41 6.15 9.93
C PRO A 186 66.38 4.60 9.87
N VAL A 187 67.03 3.95 8.89
CA VAL A 187 68.41 3.37 8.92
C VAL A 187 68.39 1.82 8.94
N LEU A 188 68.89 1.22 7.84
CA LEU A 188 69.40 -0.16 7.70
C LEU A 188 70.69 -0.33 8.56
N PRO A 189 71.23 -1.53 8.92
CA PRO A 189 71.56 -2.57 7.92
C PRO A 189 71.70 -4.05 8.39
N SER A 190 72.00 -4.90 7.39
CA SER A 190 72.90 -6.08 7.42
C SER A 190 72.41 -7.49 7.82
N GLY A 191 72.75 -8.43 6.92
CA GLY A 191 72.92 -9.88 7.14
C GLY A 191 71.94 -10.73 6.32
N HIS A 192 72.31 -11.77 5.56
CA HIS A 192 73.57 -12.45 5.25
C HIS A 192 73.28 -13.42 4.07
N LEU A 193 74.32 -13.80 3.32
CA LEU A 193 74.49 -14.76 2.19
C LEU A 193 73.57 -16.01 2.15
N ASP A 194 73.24 -16.64 1.02
CA ASP A 194 74.07 -17.38 0.02
C ASP A 194 73.23 -17.63 -1.27
N ARG A 195 73.70 -17.51 -2.53
CA ARG A 195 74.73 -18.22 -3.33
C ARG A 195 74.17 -19.42 -4.13
N SER A 196 74.61 -19.51 -5.40
CA SER A 196 74.53 -20.65 -6.34
C SER A 196 73.18 -20.82 -7.07
N SER A 197 73.03 -21.13 -8.36
CA SER A 197 73.90 -21.50 -9.51
C SER A 197 72.95 -21.56 -10.74
N THR A 198 73.31 -21.07 -11.95
CA THR A 198 73.59 -21.87 -13.18
C THR A 198 72.56 -22.99 -13.44
N ASP A 199 71.90 -23.13 -14.59
CA ASP A 199 72.37 -23.11 -15.98
C ASP A 199 71.17 -23.10 -16.95
N THR A 200 71.45 -22.62 -18.18
CA THR A 200 70.82 -22.89 -19.50
C THR A 200 69.37 -22.54 -19.77
#